data_AF-A0A9D5GK14-F1
#
_entry.id   AF-A0A9D5GK14-F1
#
_cell.length_a   1.000
_cell.length_b   1.000
_cell.length_c   1.000
_cell.angle_alpha   90.00
_cell.angle_beta   90.00
_cell.angle_gamma   90.00
#
_symmetry.space_group_name_H-M   'P 1'
#
loop_
_entity.id
_entity.type
_entity.pdbx_description
1 polymer ?
#
loop_
_entity_poly.entity_id
_entity_poly.type
_entity_poly.pdbx_seq_one_letter_code
_entity_poly.pdbx_strand_id
1 'polypeptide(L)'
;MSDQVFTPDMTVDQAFKMHAGARRVFARFHLGGCSNCAISETHTIGAVSQDYGIPLTMLLEGLNGLFQEGGLAVGDKVRIPDEIRAKVPQLAGVPEIGEIKSADNGAYTAEFGEVRLQGLSEDFLPVQASATPA
;
A
#
# COMPACT_ATOMS: atom_id res chain seq x y z
N MET A 1 0.24 -18.12 -10.87
CA MET A 1 1.38 -18.62 -10.07
C MET A 1 2.52 -17.61 -10.16
N SER A 2 2.54 -16.67 -9.23
CA SER A 2 3.72 -15.93 -8.76
C SER A 2 3.22 -15.19 -7.54
N ASP A 3 3.04 -15.93 -6.44
CA ASP A 3 2.77 -15.36 -5.13
C ASP A 3 4.00 -14.50 -4.83
N GLN A 4 3.92 -13.17 -5.02
CA GLN A 4 5.02 -12.29 -4.67
C GLN A 4 5.05 -12.26 -3.15
N VAL A 5 5.77 -13.20 -2.55
CA VAL A 5 5.89 -13.32 -1.10
C VAL A 5 7.17 -12.64 -0.68
N PHE A 6 7.09 -11.78 0.33
CA PHE A 6 8.26 -11.32 1.04
C PHE A 6 8.92 -12.50 1.76
N THR A 7 10.23 -12.64 1.61
CA THR A 7 11.03 -13.67 2.28
C THR A 7 12.00 -13.05 3.27
N PRO A 8 12.40 -13.78 4.34
CA PRO A 8 13.29 -13.23 5.36
C PRO A 8 14.69 -12.89 4.84
N ASP A 9 15.12 -13.50 3.73
CA ASP A 9 16.40 -13.26 3.07
C ASP A 9 16.42 -11.97 2.24
N MET A 10 15.26 -11.39 1.92
CA MET A 10 15.18 -10.10 1.23
C MET A 10 15.68 -8.98 2.13
N THR A 11 16.31 -7.96 1.54
CA THR A 11 16.63 -6.74 2.26
C THR A 11 15.41 -5.85 2.42
N VAL A 12 15.43 -4.98 3.41
CA VAL A 12 14.39 -3.97 3.61
C VAL A 12 14.24 -3.08 2.36
N ASP A 13 15.35 -2.69 1.71
CA ASP A 13 15.33 -2.00 0.42
C ASP A 13 14.57 -2.78 -0.67
N GLN A 14 14.85 -4.09 -0.80
CA GLN A 14 14.13 -4.93 -1.77
C GLN A 14 12.64 -4.98 -1.43
N ALA A 15 12.29 -5.07 -0.15
CA ALA A 15 10.91 -5.07 0.28
C ALA A 15 10.18 -3.76 -0.10
N PHE A 16 10.83 -2.62 0.10
CA PHE A 16 10.31 -1.31 -0.28
C PHE A 16 10.16 -1.14 -1.79
N LYS A 17 11.07 -1.72 -2.57
CA LYS A 17 11.00 -1.74 -4.04
C LYS A 17 9.91 -2.67 -4.56
N MET A 18 9.62 -3.76 -3.85
CA MET A 18 8.54 -4.68 -4.21
C MET A 18 7.15 -4.08 -3.94
N HIS A 19 6.95 -3.41 -2.81
CA HIS A 19 5.64 -2.84 -2.48
C HIS A 19 5.76 -1.53 -1.69
N ALA A 20 5.10 -0.47 -2.16
CA ALA A 20 5.09 0.83 -1.46
C ALA A 20 4.51 0.73 -0.04
N GLY A 21 3.55 -0.17 0.17
CA GLY A 21 2.98 -0.46 1.50
C GLY A 21 3.94 -1.14 2.47
N ALA A 22 5.08 -1.68 2.02
CA ALA A 22 6.05 -2.33 2.90
C ALA A 22 6.53 -1.35 3.98
N ARG A 23 6.88 -0.11 3.60
CA ARG A 23 7.27 0.96 4.55
C ARG A 23 6.25 1.16 5.67
N ARG A 24 4.95 1.10 5.36
CA ARG A 24 3.89 1.21 6.36
C ARG A 24 3.91 0.04 7.35
N VAL A 25 4.15 -1.18 6.87
CA VAL A 25 4.25 -2.36 7.74
C VAL A 25 5.43 -2.21 8.70
N PHE A 26 6.63 -1.87 8.20
CA PHE A 26 7.78 -1.62 9.06
C PHE A 26 7.50 -0.50 10.09
N ALA A 27 6.89 0.60 9.67
CA ALA A 27 6.51 1.70 10.57
C ALA A 27 5.55 1.26 11.69
N ARG A 28 4.64 0.30 11.46
CA ARG A 28 3.74 -0.26 12.49
C ARG A 28 4.50 -1.00 13.60
N PHE A 29 5.67 -1.55 13.30
CA PHE A 29 6.55 -2.19 14.27
C PHE A 29 7.58 -1.21 14.86
N HIS A 30 7.35 0.11 14.72
CA HIS A 30 8.28 1.17 15.14
C HIS A 30 9.64 1.13 14.45
N LEU A 31 9.75 0.44 13.31
CA LEU A 31 10.94 0.41 12.47
C LEU A 31 10.89 1.59 11.50
N GLY A 32 11.70 2.63 11.75
CA GLY A 32 11.81 3.81 10.87
C GLY A 32 10.86 4.97 11.14
N GLY A 33 10.15 4.99 12.29
CA GLY A 33 9.14 6.01 12.61
C GLY A 33 9.66 7.28 13.32
N CYS A 34 10.93 7.34 13.70
CA CYS A 34 11.54 8.47 14.39
C CYS A 34 12.83 8.87 13.68
N SER A 35 13.14 10.18 13.63
CA SER A 35 14.28 10.76 12.91
C SER A 35 15.67 10.23 13.29
N ASN A 36 15.75 9.31 14.28
CA ASN A 36 16.97 8.69 14.77
C ASN A 36 16.91 7.15 14.81
N CYS A 37 15.80 6.52 14.43
CA CYS A 37 15.62 5.06 14.39
C CYS A 37 15.73 4.56 12.94
N ALA A 38 16.80 4.97 12.26
CA ALA A 38 17.06 4.58 10.88
C ALA A 38 17.39 3.08 10.85
N ILE A 39 16.40 2.26 10.48
CA ILE A 39 16.66 0.87 10.13
C ILE A 39 17.58 0.87 8.92
N SER A 40 18.59 0.01 8.94
CA SER A 40 19.48 -0.11 7.80
C SER A 40 18.74 -0.80 6.66
N GLU A 41 18.46 -0.08 5.57
CA GLU A 41 17.79 -0.63 4.38
C GLU A 41 18.59 -1.78 3.73
N THR A 42 19.88 -1.89 4.08
CA THR A 42 20.79 -2.96 3.68
C THR A 42 20.61 -4.26 4.46
N HIS A 43 19.97 -4.23 5.63
CA HIS A 43 19.74 -5.44 6.42
C HIS A 43 18.59 -6.27 5.84
N THR A 44 18.70 -7.59 6.03
CA THR A 44 17.62 -8.51 5.67
C THR A 44 16.44 -8.38 6.64
N ILE A 45 15.23 -8.70 6.16
CA ILE A 45 14.01 -8.69 6.97
C ILE A 45 14.21 -9.58 8.20
N GLY A 46 14.84 -10.76 8.03
CA GLY A 46 15.19 -11.67 9.13
C GLY A 46 16.15 -11.04 10.14
N ALA A 47 17.21 -10.37 9.67
CA ALA A 47 18.18 -9.71 10.55
C ALA A 47 17.54 -8.56 11.33
N VAL A 48 16.71 -7.74 10.68
CA VAL A 48 15.97 -6.65 11.35
C VAL A 48 14.99 -7.20 12.38
N SER A 49 14.25 -8.25 12.05
CA SER A 49 13.37 -8.92 13.00
C SER A 49 14.13 -9.38 14.25
N GLN A 50 15.31 -9.99 14.08
CA GLN A 50 16.12 -10.46 15.20
C GLN A 50 16.71 -9.31 16.03
N ASP A 51 17.29 -8.30 15.37
CA ASP A 51 17.99 -7.18 16.01
C ASP A 51 17.04 -6.32 16.87
N TYR A 52 15.81 -6.15 16.40
CA TYR A 52 14.77 -5.36 17.07
C TYR A 52 13.82 -6.21 17.93
N GLY A 53 14.03 -7.54 18.01
CA GLY A 53 13.20 -8.45 18.80
C GLY A 53 11.75 -8.57 18.30
N ILE A 54 11.51 -8.33 17.01
CA ILE A 54 10.18 -8.41 16.39
C ILE A 54 9.98 -9.83 15.87
N PRO A 55 8.82 -10.48 16.10
CA PRO A 55 8.57 -11.82 15.57
C PRO A 55 8.59 -11.82 14.04
N LEU A 56 9.52 -12.57 13.45
CA LEU A 56 9.71 -12.65 12.00
C LEU A 56 8.41 -13.04 11.29
N THR A 57 7.69 -14.01 11.84
CA THR A 57 6.40 -14.47 11.30
C THR A 57 5.39 -13.33 11.23
N MET A 58 5.23 -12.52 12.28
CA MET A 58 4.31 -11.38 12.28
C MET A 58 4.72 -10.29 11.27
N LEU A 59 6.02 -10.04 11.13
CA LEU A 59 6.52 -9.08 10.15
C LEU A 59 6.23 -9.54 8.72
N LEU A 60 6.54 -10.82 8.43
CA LEU A 60 6.25 -11.42 7.12
C LEU A 60 4.74 -11.51 6.86
N GLU A 61 3.92 -11.84 7.84
CA GLU A 61 2.46 -11.84 7.70
C GLU A 61 1.93 -10.44 7.39
N GLY A 62 2.42 -9.39 8.08
CA GLY A 62 2.03 -8.01 7.78
C GLY A 62 2.47 -7.57 6.39
N LEU A 63 3.65 -8.00 5.95
CA LEU A 63 4.18 -7.70 4.63
C LEU A 63 3.43 -8.44 3.53
N ASN A 64 3.25 -9.75 3.67
CA ASN A 64 2.49 -10.58 2.73
C ASN A 64 1.00 -10.23 2.75
N GLY A 65 0.49 -9.72 3.86
CA GLY A 65 -0.82 -9.10 3.99
C GLY A 65 -1.01 -7.97 2.99
N LEU A 66 0.02 -7.23 2.60
CA LEU A 66 -0.09 -6.17 1.58
C LEU A 66 -0.54 -6.70 0.22
N PHE A 67 -0.14 -7.92 -0.13
CA PHE A 67 -0.53 -8.56 -1.39
C PHE A 67 -1.91 -9.22 -1.29
N GLN A 68 -2.38 -9.56 -0.09
CA GLN A 68 -3.70 -10.16 0.13
C GLN A 68 -4.79 -9.11 0.41
N GLU A 69 -4.45 -8.03 1.11
CA GLU A 69 -5.31 -6.89 1.43
C GLU A 69 -5.41 -5.93 0.24
N GLY A 70 -5.73 -6.43 -0.96
CA GLY A 70 -6.17 -5.64 -2.12
C GLY A 70 -5.54 -4.25 -2.25
N GLY A 71 -4.21 -4.17 -2.09
CA GLY A 71 -3.52 -2.89 -2.01
C GLY A 71 -3.56 -2.22 -3.36
N LEU A 72 -4.26 -1.09 -3.45
CA LEU A 72 -4.31 -0.29 -4.66
C LEU A 72 -2.89 0.03 -5.14
N ALA A 73 -2.53 -0.32 -6.36
CA ALA A 73 -1.22 0.01 -6.90
C ALA A 73 -1.28 1.31 -7.70
N VAL A 74 -0.14 1.95 -7.90
CA VAL A 74 -0.05 3.07 -8.85
C VAL A 74 -0.37 2.54 -10.25
N GLY A 75 -1.31 3.18 -10.92
CA GLY A 75 -1.90 2.74 -12.19
C GLY A 75 -3.21 1.97 -12.05
N ASP A 76 -3.62 1.58 -10.84
CA ASP A 76 -4.93 0.95 -10.64
C ASP A 76 -6.07 1.93 -10.95
N LYS A 77 -7.09 1.40 -11.62
CA LYS A 77 -8.34 2.11 -11.84
C LYS A 77 -9.20 1.97 -10.59
N VAL A 78 -9.60 3.09 -10.03
CA VAL A 78 -10.40 3.16 -8.81
C VAL A 78 -11.63 4.00 -9.01
N ARG A 79 -12.68 3.72 -8.23
CA ARG A 79 -13.88 4.54 -8.15
C ARG A 79 -14.14 4.94 -6.71
N ILE A 80 -14.84 6.04 -6.54
CA ILE A 80 -15.18 6.54 -5.22
C ILE A 80 -16.58 6.02 -4.86
N PRO A 81 -16.80 5.50 -3.64
CA PRO A 81 -18.12 5.12 -3.16
C PRO A 81 -19.11 6.29 -3.26
N ASP A 82 -20.37 6.01 -3.58
CA ASP A 82 -21.44 7.02 -3.67
C ASP A 82 -21.57 7.87 -2.39
N GLU A 83 -21.30 7.29 -1.21
CA GLU A 83 -21.35 8.02 0.05
C GLU A 83 -20.30 9.15 0.13
N ILE A 84 -19.06 8.87 -0.31
CA ILE A 84 -17.98 9.87 -0.35
C ILE A 84 -18.29 10.88 -1.46
N ARG A 85 -18.75 10.40 -2.63
CA ARG A 85 -19.18 11.27 -3.75
C ARG A 85 -20.28 12.25 -3.37
N ALA A 86 -21.27 11.83 -2.59
CA ALA A 86 -22.34 12.68 -2.11
C ALA A 86 -21.86 13.77 -1.13
N LYS A 87 -20.82 13.48 -0.35
CA LYS A 87 -20.23 14.43 0.62
C LYS A 87 -19.23 15.39 0.00
N VAL A 88 -18.70 15.08 -1.19
CA VAL A 88 -17.62 15.82 -1.83
C VAL A 88 -18.12 16.48 -3.12
N PRO A 89 -18.61 17.73 -3.08
CA PRO A 89 -19.27 18.39 -4.21
C PRO A 89 -18.38 18.57 -5.45
N GLN A 90 -17.06 18.64 -5.26
CA GLN A 90 -16.07 18.68 -6.35
C GLN A 90 -16.06 17.40 -7.21
N LEU A 91 -16.71 16.31 -6.78
CA LEU A 91 -16.81 15.08 -7.57
C LEU A 91 -18.03 15.00 -8.48
N ALA A 92 -18.94 15.97 -8.41
CA ALA A 92 -20.16 15.98 -9.22
C ALA A 92 -19.87 16.08 -10.74
N GLY A 93 -18.74 16.70 -11.11
CA GLY A 93 -18.34 16.92 -12.51
C GLY A 93 -17.19 16.04 -13.00
N VAL A 94 -16.68 15.11 -12.18
CA VAL A 94 -15.47 14.34 -12.51
C VAL A 94 -15.82 12.93 -12.99
N PRO A 95 -14.93 12.25 -13.73
CA PRO A 95 -15.11 10.86 -14.11
C PRO A 95 -15.42 9.95 -12.91
N GLU A 96 -16.28 8.96 -13.10
CA GLU A 96 -16.57 7.97 -12.05
C GLU A 96 -15.36 7.10 -11.71
N ILE A 97 -14.49 6.91 -12.70
CA ILE A 97 -13.27 6.12 -12.60
C ILE A 97 -12.06 7.04 -12.65
N GLY A 98 -11.24 6.97 -11.62
CA GLY A 98 -9.94 7.61 -11.52
C GLY A 98 -8.82 6.60 -11.59
N GLU A 99 -7.60 7.10 -11.59
CA GLU A 99 -6.37 6.29 -11.61
C GLU A 99 -5.49 6.68 -10.43
N ILE A 100 -4.94 5.69 -9.73
CA ILE A 100 -3.98 5.92 -8.66
C ILE A 100 -2.67 6.43 -9.28
N LYS A 101 -2.29 7.68 -8.99
CA LYS A 101 -1.04 8.28 -9.49
C LYS A 101 0.12 8.09 -8.53
N SER A 102 -0.16 8.00 -7.23
CA SER A 102 0.87 7.78 -6.23
C SER A 102 0.32 7.09 -4.98
N ALA A 103 1.20 6.42 -4.22
CA ALA A 103 0.89 5.78 -2.96
C ALA A 103 2.03 6.10 -1.99
N ASP A 104 1.90 7.21 -1.28
CA ASP A 104 2.95 7.78 -0.43
C ASP A 104 2.50 7.75 1.03
N ASN A 105 3.38 7.29 1.94
CA ASN A 105 3.13 7.28 3.39
C ASN A 105 1.82 6.57 3.81
N GLY A 106 1.35 5.59 3.03
CA GLY A 106 0.11 4.87 3.30
C GLY A 106 -1.16 5.61 2.89
N ALA A 107 -1.04 6.77 2.24
CA ALA A 107 -2.13 7.46 1.56
C ALA A 107 -2.00 7.28 0.05
N TYR A 108 -3.12 6.96 -0.58
CA TYR A 108 -3.24 6.80 -2.02
C TYR A 108 -3.75 8.09 -2.63
N THR A 109 -3.11 8.50 -3.72
CA THR A 109 -3.48 9.67 -4.51
C THR A 109 -4.13 9.17 -5.80
N ALA A 110 -5.43 9.35 -5.94
CA ALA A 110 -6.20 9.03 -7.13
C ALA A 110 -6.54 10.32 -7.91
N GLU A 111 -6.44 10.25 -9.23
CA GLU A 111 -6.74 11.35 -10.14
C GLU A 111 -7.97 10.99 -10.98
N PHE A 112 -9.01 11.82 -10.87
CA PHE A 112 -10.30 11.71 -11.53
C PHE A 112 -10.42 12.88 -12.51
N GLY A 113 -9.86 12.71 -13.72
CA GLY A 113 -9.78 13.80 -14.69
C GLY A 113 -8.90 14.93 -14.16
N GLU A 114 -9.50 16.08 -13.85
CA GLU A 114 -8.78 17.25 -13.34
C GLU A 114 -8.71 17.30 -11.80
N VAL A 115 -9.45 16.43 -11.10
CA VAL A 115 -9.51 16.41 -9.64
C VAL A 115 -8.60 15.32 -9.09
N ARG A 116 -7.73 15.71 -8.16
CA ARG A 116 -6.88 14.80 -7.40
C ARG A 116 -7.41 14.65 -5.99
N LEU A 117 -7.55 13.40 -5.55
CA LEU A 117 -7.99 13.03 -4.22
C LEU A 117 -6.93 12.20 -3.53
N GLN A 118 -6.73 12.47 -2.25
CA GLN A 118 -5.85 11.70 -1.39
C GLN A 118 -6.68 11.03 -0.30
N GLY A 119 -6.52 9.73 -0.12
CA GLY A 119 -7.31 8.92 0.82
C GLY A 119 -6.62 7.61 1.19
N LEU A 120 -7.27 6.80 2.02
CA LEU A 120 -6.82 5.44 2.33
C LEU A 120 -7.35 4.46 1.28
N SER A 121 -6.83 3.23 1.25
CA SER A 121 -7.32 2.19 0.33
C SER A 121 -8.81 1.88 0.50
N GLU A 122 -9.36 2.10 1.69
CA GLU A 122 -10.78 1.93 2.00
C GLU A 122 -11.68 3.00 1.37
N ASP A 123 -11.11 4.17 1.05
CA ASP A 123 -11.84 5.28 0.42
C ASP A 123 -11.98 5.11 -1.11
N PHE A 124 -11.18 4.20 -1.67
CA PHE A 124 -11.09 3.96 -3.10
C PHE A 124 -11.44 2.50 -3.40
N LEU A 125 -12.50 2.29 -4.18
CA LEU A 125 -12.90 0.96 -4.60
C LEU A 125 -12.11 0.58 -5.87
N PRO A 126 -11.32 -0.51 -5.87
CA PRO A 126 -10.66 -0.98 -7.07
C PRO A 126 -11.70 -1.40 -8.11
N VAL A 127 -11.62 -0.79 -9.28
CA VAL A 127 -12.39 -1.17 -10.46
C VAL A 127 -11.54 -2.20 -11.19
N GLN A 128 -11.37 -3.38 -10.59
CA GLN A 128 -10.86 -4.51 -11.37
C GLN A 128 -11.80 -4.68 -12.56
N ALA A 129 -11.25 -4.59 -13.78
CA ALA A 129 -11.95 -5.05 -14.95
C ALA A 129 -12.36 -6.49 -14.65
N SER A 130 -13.66 -6.70 -14.47
CA SER A 130 -14.28 -7.90 -13.98
C SER A 130 -13.51 -9.14 -14.47
N ALA A 131 -12.84 -9.83 -13.55
CA ALA A 131 -12.62 -11.25 -13.74
C ALA A 131 -14.02 -11.87 -13.65
N THR A 132 -14.70 -11.90 -14.80
CA THR A 132 -15.91 -12.70 -15.00
C THR A 132 -15.60 -14.10 -14.51
N PRO A 133 -16.32 -14.63 -13.49
CA PRO A 133 -16.24 -16.04 -13.19
C PRO A 133 -16.92 -16.77 -14.37
N ALA A 134 -16.13 -17.54 -15.12
CA ALA A 134 -16.63 -18.49 -16.12
C ALA A 134 -16.28 -19.91 -15.66
#